data_AF-A0A9W5T929-F1
#
_entry.id   AF-A0A9W5T929-F1
#
_cell.length_a   1.000
_cell.length_b   1.000
_cell.length_c   1.000
_cell.angle_alpha   90.00
_cell.angle_beta   90.00
_cell.angle_gamma   90.00
#
_symmetry.space_group_name_H-M   'P 1'
#
loop_
_entity.id
_entity.type
_entity.pdbx_description
1 polymer ?
#
loop_
_entity_poly.entity_id
_entity_poly.type
_entity_poly.pdbx_seq_one_letter_code
_entity_poly.pdbx_strand_id
1 'polypeptide(L)'
;MLGKRGFKPARGGGGGGRGSQRPQRGRGFKGGRGGGGAGRRGPGGGSANKVMVVPHRFSGVYIAKGKSDALVTRNMVPGESIYGEKRIQVTNEEAESTEYRVWNPFRSKLGATIIGGVANMPIEIGSKVLYLGAANGTTVSHVSDMVGPTGMVYAVEFSHRSARDLTNMAKRRPNIVPIVEDARQPLRYRMLVGMVDVIFADVAQPDQARIVAINAYHFLKPGGWFIIAIKANCVDSTAKPEAVFAAEVDKLRKESCKPREQLTLEPYHRDHAVVIGQYRVKKKKAT
;
A
#
# COMPACT_ATOMS: atom_id res chain seq x y z
N MET A 1 53.95 -18.03 44.57
CA MET A 1 53.45 -18.68 45.79
C MET A 1 52.01 -19.13 45.50
N LEU A 2 51.69 -20.42 45.44
CA LEU A 2 51.47 -21.37 46.57
C LEU A 2 50.20 -20.99 47.36
N GLY A 3 49.16 -21.84 47.53
CA GLY A 3 48.89 -23.21 47.05
C GLY A 3 47.38 -23.53 47.13
N LYS A 4 46.79 -24.37 46.27
CA LYS A 4 46.66 -25.86 46.36
C LYS A 4 45.83 -26.41 47.55
N ARG A 5 44.67 -27.01 47.23
CA ARG A 5 43.99 -28.24 47.75
C ARG A 5 42.50 -28.13 47.36
N GLY A 6 41.80 -29.04 46.68
CA GLY A 6 42.14 -30.36 46.12
C GLY A 6 41.48 -31.50 46.89
N PHE A 7 40.47 -32.18 46.31
CA PHE A 7 40.23 -33.65 46.28
C PHE A 7 38.89 -34.01 45.56
N LYS A 8 38.92 -35.07 44.73
CA LYS A 8 37.78 -35.95 44.32
C LYS A 8 38.13 -37.38 44.84
N PRO A 9 37.53 -38.54 44.42
CA PRO A 9 36.25 -38.86 43.76
C PRO A 9 35.48 -40.09 44.36
N ALA A 10 34.27 -40.37 43.82
CA ALA A 10 33.64 -41.71 43.67
C ALA A 10 32.51 -41.58 42.60
N ARG A 11 32.11 -42.53 41.72
CA ARG A 11 32.48 -43.92 41.34
C ARG A 11 31.75 -45.10 42.04
N GLY A 12 31.07 -45.92 41.21
CA GLY A 12 30.28 -47.12 41.57
C GLY A 12 28.79 -46.82 41.75
N GLY A 13 27.79 -47.58 41.26
CA GLY A 13 27.66 -48.77 40.40
C GLY A 13 26.17 -48.85 39.96
N GLY A 14 25.62 -49.78 39.19
CA GLY A 14 26.09 -51.06 38.64
C GLY A 14 24.98 -52.12 38.72
N GLY A 15 24.37 -52.50 37.59
CA GLY A 15 23.31 -53.53 37.51
C GLY A 15 21.90 -53.07 37.93
N GLY A 16 20.79 -53.74 37.57
CA GLY A 16 20.64 -54.93 36.71
C GLY A 16 19.57 -55.90 37.23
N GLY A 17 18.65 -56.37 36.37
CA GLY A 17 17.61 -57.38 36.70
C GLY A 17 16.20 -56.78 36.71
N ARG A 18 15.30 -57.09 35.76
CA ARG A 18 14.63 -58.37 35.42
C ARG A 18 13.48 -58.75 36.38
N GLY A 19 12.26 -58.72 35.83
CA GLY A 19 11.50 -59.96 35.69
C GLY A 19 10.17 -60.09 36.43
N SER A 20 9.06 -59.94 35.69
CA SER A 20 7.84 -60.71 35.92
C SER A 20 7.17 -61.05 34.58
N GLN A 21 7.52 -62.23 34.05
CA GLN A 21 6.66 -63.01 33.14
C GLN A 21 5.43 -63.49 33.96
N ARG A 22 4.26 -63.91 33.46
CA ARG A 22 3.72 -64.47 32.20
C ARG A 22 2.17 -64.55 32.41
N PRO A 23 1.33 -65.31 31.67
CA PRO A 23 1.31 -65.77 30.26
C PRO A 23 0.07 -65.21 29.49
N GLN A 24 0.18 -64.84 28.21
CA GLN A 24 0.07 -65.73 27.04
C GLN A 24 -1.28 -66.51 26.91
N ARG A 25 -2.16 -66.04 26.02
CA ARG A 25 -3.20 -66.87 25.37
C ARG A 25 -3.30 -66.47 23.90
N GLY A 26 -2.95 -67.38 22.99
CA GLY A 26 -2.90 -67.12 21.55
C GLY A 26 -4.09 -67.70 20.78
N ARG A 27 -4.40 -67.06 19.64
CA ARG A 27 -5.18 -67.47 18.45
C ARG A 27 -5.21 -66.18 17.59
N GLY A 28 -4.77 -66.10 16.34
CA GLY A 28 -4.44 -67.11 15.34
C GLY A 28 -5.28 -66.87 14.09
N PHE A 29 -4.61 -66.64 12.95
CA PHE A 29 -5.06 -66.64 11.53
C PHE A 29 -5.10 -65.33 10.72
N LYS A 30 -4.45 -65.43 9.52
CA LYS A 30 -4.66 -64.77 8.21
C LYS A 30 -5.01 -63.27 8.21
N GLY A 31 -4.16 -62.37 7.71
CA GLY A 31 -3.59 -62.42 6.36
C GLY A 31 -4.50 -61.69 5.36
N GLY A 32 -4.22 -60.42 5.07
CA GLY A 32 -4.95 -59.59 4.10
C GLY A 32 -4.07 -58.45 3.61
N ARG A 33 -3.70 -58.46 2.33
CA ARG A 33 -2.71 -57.55 1.71
C ARG A 33 -3.39 -56.73 0.63
N GLY A 34 -3.25 -55.41 0.66
CA GLY A 34 -3.62 -54.49 -0.43
C GLY A 34 -4.90 -53.68 -0.21
N GLY A 35 -4.88 -52.42 -0.63
CA GLY A 35 -6.02 -51.50 -0.51
C GLY A 35 -5.61 -50.03 -0.34
N GLY A 36 -4.84 -49.47 -1.28
CA GLY A 36 -4.45 -48.07 -1.26
C GLY A 36 -5.64 -47.13 -1.49
N GLY A 37 -6.28 -46.69 -0.40
CA GLY A 37 -7.35 -45.69 -0.43
C GLY A 37 -6.82 -44.29 -0.69
N ALA A 38 -6.51 -43.97 -1.96
CA ALA A 38 -6.20 -42.61 -2.36
C ALA A 38 -7.38 -41.70 -2.04
N GLY A 39 -7.23 -40.82 -1.03
CA GLY A 39 -8.23 -39.85 -0.65
C GLY A 39 -8.54 -38.93 -1.82
N ARG A 40 -9.66 -39.18 -2.50
CA ARG A 40 -10.18 -38.30 -3.55
C ARG A 40 -10.36 -36.90 -2.97
N ARG A 41 -9.41 -36.00 -3.28
CA ARG A 41 -9.69 -34.58 -3.41
C ARG A 41 -10.80 -34.46 -4.45
N GLY A 42 -12.05 -34.38 -3.99
CA GLY A 42 -13.13 -33.95 -4.86
C GLY A 42 -12.76 -32.59 -5.44
N PRO A 43 -13.05 -32.31 -6.72
CA PRO A 43 -12.85 -30.98 -7.26
C PRO A 43 -13.69 -30.02 -6.42
N GLY A 44 -13.02 -29.21 -5.62
CA GLY A 44 -13.67 -28.18 -4.83
C GLY A 44 -14.31 -27.19 -5.79
N GLY A 45 -15.61 -27.37 -6.05
CA GLY A 45 -16.46 -26.44 -6.78
C GLY A 45 -16.64 -25.15 -5.99
N GLY A 46 -15.54 -24.46 -5.73
CA GLY A 46 -15.55 -23.09 -5.28
C GLY A 46 -16.20 -22.28 -6.38
N SER A 47 -17.47 -21.92 -6.17
CA SER A 47 -18.22 -20.98 -7.01
C SER A 47 -17.36 -19.75 -7.26
N ALA A 48 -16.71 -19.72 -8.42
CA ALA A 48 -16.05 -18.54 -8.93
C ALA A 48 -17.17 -17.56 -9.24
N ASN A 49 -17.53 -16.74 -8.24
CA ASN A 49 -18.46 -15.62 -8.41
C ASN A 49 -17.97 -14.88 -9.65
N LYS A 50 -18.79 -14.85 -10.71
CA LYS A 50 -18.42 -14.25 -12.00
C LYS A 50 -18.37 -12.74 -11.82
N VAL A 51 -17.24 -12.26 -11.33
CA VAL A 51 -16.98 -10.83 -11.08
C VAL A 51 -16.80 -10.16 -12.42
N MET A 52 -17.64 -9.17 -12.71
CA MET A 52 -17.52 -8.33 -13.90
C MET A 52 -16.68 -7.11 -13.56
N VAL A 53 -15.58 -6.89 -14.27
CA VAL A 53 -14.76 -5.68 -14.08
C VAL A 53 -15.19 -4.63 -15.10
N VAL A 54 -15.59 -3.46 -14.62
CA VAL A 54 -16.06 -2.32 -15.41
C VAL A 54 -15.10 -1.14 -15.20
N PRO A 55 -14.70 -0.38 -16.23
CA PRO A 55 -13.89 0.82 -16.03
C PRO A 55 -14.59 1.85 -15.13
N HIS A 56 -13.82 2.50 -14.26
CA HIS A 56 -14.29 3.65 -13.50
C HIS A 56 -14.24 4.92 -14.39
N ARG A 57 -14.89 6.01 -13.96
CA ARG A 57 -14.75 7.35 -14.59
C ARG A 57 -13.33 7.95 -14.55
N PHE A 58 -12.37 7.27 -13.93
CA PHE A 58 -10.98 7.72 -13.79
C PHE A 58 -10.04 6.69 -14.42
N SER A 59 -9.10 7.18 -15.22
CA SER A 59 -8.10 6.40 -15.93
C SER A 59 -7.31 5.48 -14.98
N GLY A 60 -7.09 4.22 -15.39
CA GLY A 60 -6.34 3.23 -14.61
C GLY A 60 -7.10 2.61 -13.42
N VAL A 61 -8.34 3.04 -13.15
CA VAL A 61 -9.18 2.56 -12.05
C VAL A 61 -10.40 1.81 -12.60
N TYR A 62 -10.79 0.74 -11.93
CA TYR A 62 -11.91 -0.12 -12.33
C TYR A 62 -12.78 -0.48 -11.11
N ILE A 63 -14.01 -0.91 -11.35
CA ILE A 63 -14.93 -1.46 -10.34
C ILE A 63 -15.15 -2.94 -10.66
N ALA A 64 -14.86 -3.80 -9.70
CA ALA A 64 -15.21 -5.20 -9.71
C ALA A 64 -16.63 -5.37 -9.15
N LYS A 65 -17.61 -5.56 -10.04
CA LYS A 65 -19.01 -5.78 -9.69
C LYS A 65 -19.26 -7.23 -9.27
N GLY A 66 -20.04 -7.41 -8.20
CA GLY A 66 -20.34 -8.74 -7.64
C GLY A 66 -21.40 -8.67 -6.54
N LYS A 67 -21.28 -9.51 -5.51
CA LYS A 67 -22.16 -9.42 -4.31
C LYS A 67 -21.92 -8.13 -3.51
N SER A 68 -20.73 -7.57 -3.65
CA SER A 68 -20.27 -6.31 -3.06
C SER A 68 -19.30 -5.70 -4.06
N ASP A 69 -19.58 -4.49 -4.53
CA ASP A 69 -18.70 -3.81 -5.48
C ASP A 69 -17.37 -3.44 -4.79
N ALA A 70 -16.26 -3.63 -5.50
CA ALA A 70 -14.92 -3.36 -4.99
C ALA A 70 -14.11 -2.50 -5.96
N LEU A 71 -13.40 -1.50 -5.44
CA LEU A 71 -12.42 -0.73 -6.20
C LEU A 71 -11.22 -1.61 -6.54
N VAL A 72 -10.76 -1.56 -7.78
CA VAL A 72 -9.64 -2.39 -8.27
C VAL A 72 -8.72 -1.61 -9.22
N THR A 73 -7.43 -1.97 -9.23
CA THR A 73 -6.43 -1.51 -10.21
C THR A 73 -5.94 -2.70 -11.05
N ARG A 74 -5.54 -2.45 -12.31
CA ARG A 74 -4.89 -3.49 -13.15
C ARG A 74 -3.50 -3.77 -12.59
N ASN A 75 -3.17 -5.02 -12.27
CA ASN A 75 -1.87 -5.35 -11.70
C ASN A 75 -0.76 -5.19 -12.74
N MET A 76 0.24 -4.35 -12.46
CA MET A 76 1.44 -4.27 -13.30
C MET A 76 2.33 -5.53 -13.21
N VAL A 77 2.27 -6.28 -12.10
CA VAL A 77 3.11 -7.46 -11.85
C VAL A 77 2.22 -8.67 -11.52
N PRO A 78 1.62 -9.33 -12.53
CA PRO A 78 0.71 -10.45 -12.33
C PRO A 78 1.31 -11.58 -11.48
N GLY A 79 0.50 -12.18 -10.62
CA GLY A 79 0.92 -13.28 -9.76
C GLY A 79 1.38 -12.85 -8.35
N GLU A 80 1.77 -11.58 -8.16
CA GLU A 80 2.30 -11.05 -6.90
C GLU A 80 1.30 -10.10 -6.20
N SER A 81 1.00 -10.36 -4.93
CA SER A 81 0.28 -9.45 -4.02
C SER A 81 1.26 -8.82 -3.02
N ILE A 82 1.06 -7.55 -2.67
CA ILE A 82 2.06 -6.79 -1.91
C ILE A 82 1.79 -6.82 -0.40
N TYR A 83 0.52 -6.72 0.00
CA TYR A 83 0.10 -6.67 1.40
C TYR A 83 -0.98 -7.72 1.73
N GLY A 84 -1.08 -8.77 0.91
CA GLY A 84 -2.06 -9.85 1.05
C GLY A 84 -3.46 -9.50 0.53
N GLU A 85 -3.57 -8.49 -0.33
CA GLU A 85 -4.81 -8.08 -0.98
C GLU A 85 -5.39 -9.16 -1.89
N LYS A 86 -6.72 -9.19 -1.98
CA LYS A 86 -7.43 -10.09 -2.90
C LYS A 86 -7.12 -9.69 -4.34
N ARG A 87 -6.80 -10.69 -5.16
CA ARG A 87 -6.62 -10.56 -6.61
C ARG A 87 -7.80 -11.18 -7.35
N ILE A 88 -8.11 -10.63 -8.52
CA ILE A 88 -9.20 -11.07 -9.40
C ILE A 88 -8.58 -11.23 -10.79
N GLN A 89 -8.51 -12.46 -11.29
CA GLN A 89 -8.07 -12.74 -12.65
C GLN A 89 -9.30 -12.79 -13.56
N VAL A 90 -9.27 -12.00 -14.64
CA VAL A 90 -10.31 -11.98 -15.67
C VAL A 90 -9.65 -12.40 -16.97
N THR A 91 -10.18 -13.46 -17.58
CA THR A 91 -9.79 -13.87 -18.94
C THR A 91 -10.75 -13.21 -19.92
N ASN A 92 -10.20 -12.41 -20.84
CA ASN A 92 -10.98 -11.80 -21.93
C ASN A 92 -11.32 -12.85 -23.00
N GLU A 93 -12.21 -12.50 -23.93
CA GLU A 93 -12.63 -13.38 -25.03
C GLU A 93 -11.46 -13.78 -25.95
N GLU A 94 -10.43 -12.93 -26.02
CA GLU A 94 -9.15 -13.15 -26.72
C GLU A 94 -8.16 -14.05 -25.95
N ALA A 95 -8.60 -14.73 -24.89
CA ALA A 95 -7.82 -15.58 -23.98
C ALA A 95 -6.69 -14.89 -23.18
N GLU A 96 -6.45 -13.58 -23.34
CA GLU A 96 -5.57 -12.82 -22.44
C GLU A 96 -6.14 -12.78 -21.02
N SER A 97 -5.37 -13.24 -20.04
CA SER A 97 -5.73 -13.11 -18.62
C SER A 97 -5.17 -11.84 -18.01
N THR A 98 -6.03 -10.87 -17.72
CA THR A 98 -5.65 -9.66 -16.96
C THR A 98 -5.93 -9.87 -15.48
N GLU A 99 -4.92 -9.62 -14.65
CA GLU A 99 -5.07 -9.64 -13.19
C GLU A 99 -5.36 -8.25 -12.64
N TYR A 100 -6.32 -8.16 -11.73
CA TYR A 100 -6.70 -6.97 -10.99
C TYR A 100 -6.46 -7.14 -9.49
N ARG A 101 -6.07 -6.07 -8.81
CA ARG A 101 -5.83 -6.01 -7.35
C ARG A 101 -6.92 -5.20 -6.67
N VAL A 102 -7.55 -5.75 -5.63
CA VAL A 102 -8.53 -5.03 -4.82
C VAL A 102 -7.84 -3.94 -4.01
N TRP A 103 -8.32 -2.71 -4.16
CA TRP A 103 -7.82 -1.53 -3.46
C TRP A 103 -8.72 -1.22 -2.27
N ASN A 104 -8.21 -1.39 -1.05
CA ASN A 104 -8.99 -1.20 0.17
C ASN A 104 -9.06 0.30 0.58
N PRO A 105 -10.25 0.93 0.58
CA PRO A 105 -10.40 2.35 0.95
C PRO A 105 -10.05 2.63 2.42
N PHE A 106 -10.33 1.70 3.34
CA PHE A 106 -10.00 1.84 4.76
C PHE A 106 -8.49 1.80 5.06
N ARG A 107 -7.67 1.39 4.09
CA ARG A 107 -6.19 1.40 4.20
C ARG A 107 -5.55 2.50 3.36
N SER A 108 -6.30 3.15 2.48
CA SER A 108 -5.75 4.03 1.46
C SER A 108 -6.62 5.26 1.28
N LYS A 109 -6.10 6.40 1.74
CA LYS A 109 -6.79 7.68 1.70
C LYS A 109 -7.18 8.06 0.26
N LEU A 110 -6.30 7.79 -0.72
CA LEU A 110 -6.60 7.98 -2.14
C LEU A 110 -7.72 7.06 -2.66
N GLY A 111 -7.77 5.80 -2.19
CA GLY A 111 -8.88 4.89 -2.49
C GLY A 111 -10.20 5.39 -1.91
N ALA A 112 -10.18 5.93 -0.69
CA ALA A 112 -11.32 6.60 -0.08
C ALA A 112 -11.72 7.89 -0.83
N THR A 113 -10.76 8.69 -1.33
CA THR A 113 -11.02 9.85 -2.20
C THR A 113 -11.77 9.48 -3.47
N ILE A 114 -11.38 8.37 -4.12
CA ILE A 114 -12.01 7.92 -5.37
C ILE A 114 -13.47 7.53 -5.14
N ILE A 115 -13.74 6.72 -4.11
CA ILE A 115 -15.11 6.25 -3.80
C ILE A 115 -15.96 7.38 -3.20
N GLY A 116 -15.38 8.24 -2.37
CA GLY A 116 -16.05 9.40 -1.78
C GLY A 116 -16.47 10.47 -2.80
N GLY A 117 -16.13 10.30 -4.08
CA GLY A 117 -16.87 10.95 -5.15
C GLY A 117 -16.24 12.19 -5.77
N VAL A 118 -14.95 12.47 -5.56
CA VAL A 118 -14.29 13.71 -6.08
C VAL A 118 -14.59 14.00 -7.56
N ALA A 119 -14.68 15.25 -7.97
CA ALA A 119 -14.96 15.65 -9.34
C ALA A 119 -13.78 15.36 -10.28
N ASN A 120 -12.54 15.63 -9.84
CA ASN A 120 -11.35 15.49 -10.68
C ASN A 120 -10.26 14.66 -10.00
N MET A 121 -9.83 13.57 -10.65
CA MET A 121 -8.63 12.82 -10.27
C MET A 121 -7.52 13.10 -11.28
N PRO A 122 -6.49 13.90 -10.94
CA PRO A 122 -5.44 14.30 -11.88
C PRO A 122 -4.36 13.24 -12.13
N ILE A 123 -4.45 12.07 -11.47
CA ILE A 123 -3.54 10.94 -11.69
C ILE A 123 -4.08 10.15 -12.89
N GLU A 124 -3.53 10.41 -14.07
CA GLU A 124 -3.87 9.74 -15.32
C GLU A 124 -2.76 8.77 -15.77
N ILE A 125 -3.09 7.86 -16.68
CA ILE A 125 -2.12 6.94 -17.29
C ILE A 125 -1.00 7.75 -17.98
N GLY A 126 0.26 7.43 -17.71
CA GLY A 126 1.42 8.17 -18.21
C GLY A 126 1.86 9.37 -17.36
N SER A 127 1.10 9.76 -16.33
CA SER A 127 1.44 10.91 -15.46
C SER A 127 2.74 10.68 -14.68
N LYS A 128 3.49 11.76 -14.40
CA LYS A 128 4.57 11.72 -13.39
C LYS A 128 4.03 12.19 -12.04
N VAL A 129 4.09 11.32 -11.03
CA VAL A 129 3.57 11.56 -9.68
C VAL A 129 4.71 11.59 -8.67
N LEU A 130 4.77 12.63 -7.84
CA LEU A 130 5.59 12.68 -6.64
C LEU A 130 4.73 12.33 -5.42
N TYR A 131 4.99 11.20 -4.80
CA TYR A 131 4.29 10.71 -3.62
C TYR A 131 5.12 11.02 -2.36
N LEU A 132 4.62 11.90 -1.50
CA LEU A 132 5.27 12.28 -0.23
C LEU A 132 4.64 11.50 0.93
N GLY A 133 5.46 10.75 1.67
CA GLY A 133 4.98 9.87 2.76
C GLY A 133 4.56 8.50 2.26
N ALA A 134 5.40 7.86 1.44
CA ALA A 134 5.12 6.58 0.79
C ALA A 134 4.93 5.39 1.75
N ALA A 135 5.43 5.50 3.00
CA ALA A 135 5.44 4.46 4.00
C ALA A 135 5.93 3.12 3.41
N ASN A 136 5.22 2.01 3.66
CA ASN A 136 5.58 0.68 3.17
C ASN A 136 5.11 0.45 1.71
N GLY A 137 4.67 1.48 0.99
CA GLY A 137 4.34 1.42 -0.44
C GLY A 137 2.94 0.88 -0.80
N THR A 138 2.07 0.62 0.18
CA THR A 138 0.73 0.01 -0.06
C THR A 138 -0.12 0.80 -1.06
N THR A 139 -0.37 2.08 -0.82
CA THR A 139 -1.07 2.97 -1.77
C THR A 139 -0.22 3.28 -3.00
N VAL A 140 1.09 3.47 -2.84
CA VAL A 140 2.03 3.77 -3.94
C VAL A 140 1.95 2.71 -5.04
N SER A 141 1.75 1.44 -4.67
CA SER A 141 1.54 0.36 -5.62
C SER A 141 0.31 0.51 -6.50
N HIS A 142 -0.81 1.00 -5.95
CA HIS A 142 -2.03 1.25 -6.70
C HIS A 142 -1.90 2.50 -7.58
N VAL A 143 -1.15 3.52 -7.12
CA VAL A 143 -0.77 4.68 -7.95
C VAL A 143 0.11 4.25 -9.12
N SER A 144 1.08 3.36 -8.90
CA SER A 144 1.92 2.74 -9.95
C SER A 144 1.09 1.93 -10.95
N ASP A 145 0.12 1.14 -10.47
CA ASP A 145 -0.82 0.41 -11.32
C ASP A 145 -1.72 1.38 -12.15
N MET A 146 -2.20 2.49 -11.56
CA MET A 146 -3.00 3.51 -12.25
C MET A 146 -2.23 4.26 -13.34
N VAL A 147 -1.00 4.68 -13.01
CA VAL A 147 -0.11 5.45 -13.88
C VAL A 147 0.42 4.58 -15.04
N GLY A 148 0.57 3.27 -14.80
CA GLY A 148 1.01 2.32 -15.83
C GLY A 148 2.51 2.44 -16.18
N PRO A 149 2.96 1.70 -17.21
CA PRO A 149 4.38 1.57 -17.54
C PRO A 149 5.00 2.81 -18.20
N THR A 150 4.18 3.73 -18.72
CA THR A 150 4.64 4.95 -19.42
C THR A 150 4.87 6.13 -18.50
N GLY A 151 4.26 6.14 -17.30
CA GLY A 151 4.45 7.18 -16.30
C GLY A 151 5.43 6.76 -15.19
N MET A 152 5.57 7.60 -14.18
CA MET A 152 6.60 7.45 -13.13
C MET A 152 6.04 7.86 -11.77
N VAL A 153 6.35 7.08 -10.73
CA VAL A 153 5.99 7.39 -9.34
C VAL A 153 7.27 7.54 -8.51
N TYR A 154 7.61 8.78 -8.17
CA TYR A 154 8.69 9.11 -7.24
C TYR A 154 8.16 8.99 -5.80
N ALA A 155 8.62 8.01 -5.05
CA ALA A 155 8.07 7.66 -3.74
C ALA A 155 9.04 8.06 -2.62
N VAL A 156 8.77 9.19 -1.96
CA VAL A 156 9.58 9.75 -0.88
C VAL A 156 9.12 9.19 0.46
N GLU A 157 10.04 8.58 1.20
CA GLU A 157 9.83 8.08 2.56
C GLU A 157 11.05 8.36 3.45
N PHE A 158 10.82 8.81 4.68
CA PHE A 158 11.89 9.12 5.63
C PHE A 158 12.31 7.90 6.46
N SER A 159 11.37 7.02 6.80
CA SER A 159 11.61 5.84 7.62
C SER A 159 12.42 4.78 6.89
N HIS A 160 13.67 4.54 7.28
CA HIS A 160 14.49 3.44 6.76
C HIS A 160 13.83 2.05 6.87
N ARG A 161 12.99 1.82 7.90
CA ARG A 161 12.26 0.56 8.07
C ARG A 161 11.22 0.39 6.96
N SER A 162 10.39 1.40 6.74
CA SER A 162 9.34 1.40 5.72
C SER A 162 9.93 1.44 4.30
N ALA A 163 11.03 2.17 4.14
CA ALA A 163 11.82 2.23 2.90
C ALA A 163 12.36 0.86 2.46
N ARG A 164 12.62 -0.08 3.37
CA ARG A 164 13.04 -1.45 3.00
C ARG A 164 11.95 -2.17 2.21
N ASP A 165 10.70 -2.07 2.65
CA ASP A 165 9.55 -2.68 1.97
C ASP A 165 9.25 -1.94 0.65
N LEU A 166 9.27 -0.61 0.67
CA LEU A 166 9.11 0.25 -0.50
C LEU A 166 10.16 -0.08 -1.59
N THR A 167 11.43 -0.25 -1.21
CA THR A 167 12.52 -0.61 -2.13
C THR A 167 12.37 -2.03 -2.67
N ASN A 168 11.93 -2.99 -1.85
CA ASN A 168 11.66 -4.35 -2.30
C ASN A 168 10.51 -4.42 -3.30
N MET A 169 9.45 -3.63 -3.10
CA MET A 169 8.37 -3.46 -4.07
C MET A 169 8.86 -2.79 -5.37
N ALA A 170 9.68 -1.75 -5.27
CA ALA A 170 10.23 -1.04 -6.44
C ALA A 170 11.09 -1.94 -7.35
N LYS A 171 11.81 -2.93 -6.79
CA LYS A 171 12.52 -3.94 -7.60
C LYS A 171 11.62 -4.74 -8.56
N ARG A 172 10.31 -4.83 -8.27
CA ARG A 172 9.31 -5.49 -9.11
C ARG A 172 8.57 -4.53 -10.04
N ARG A 173 8.46 -3.25 -9.66
CA ARG A 173 7.70 -2.22 -10.39
C ARG A 173 8.65 -1.14 -10.93
N PRO A 174 9.07 -1.24 -12.20
CA PRO A 174 10.11 -0.36 -12.76
C PRO A 174 9.69 1.11 -12.88
N ASN A 175 8.39 1.41 -12.79
CA ASN A 175 7.87 2.78 -12.76
C ASN A 175 7.90 3.43 -11.37
N ILE A 176 8.39 2.75 -10.32
CA ILE A 176 8.54 3.31 -8.97
C ILE A 176 10.02 3.63 -8.69
N VAL A 177 10.30 4.90 -8.38
CA VAL A 177 11.62 5.36 -7.91
C VAL A 177 11.53 5.59 -6.39
N PRO A 178 12.08 4.70 -5.55
CA PRO A 178 12.07 4.88 -4.10
C PRO A 178 13.15 5.89 -3.68
N ILE A 179 12.78 6.86 -2.85
CA ILE A 179 13.65 7.93 -2.38
C ILE A 179 13.60 7.95 -0.85
N VAL A 180 14.75 7.70 -0.21
CA VAL A 180 14.85 7.55 1.24
C VAL A 180 15.44 8.82 1.87
N GLU A 181 14.64 9.88 1.93
CA GLU A 181 15.04 11.22 2.38
C GLU A 181 13.88 11.97 3.09
N ASP A 182 14.21 13.03 3.83
CA ASP A 182 13.21 13.89 4.45
C ASP A 182 12.50 14.77 3.39
N ALA A 183 11.18 14.63 3.29
CA ALA A 183 10.33 15.44 2.41
C ALA A 183 10.44 16.96 2.67
N ARG A 184 10.86 17.39 3.87
CA ARG A 184 11.16 18.79 4.22
C ARG A 184 12.39 19.37 3.51
N GLN A 185 13.27 18.53 2.95
CA GLN A 185 14.55 18.93 2.35
C GLN A 185 14.66 18.48 0.87
N PRO A 186 13.79 18.97 -0.04
CA PRO A 186 13.77 18.56 -1.45
C PRO A 186 15.07 18.80 -2.22
N LEU A 187 15.93 19.70 -1.74
CA LEU A 187 17.28 19.90 -2.29
C LEU A 187 18.15 18.64 -2.24
N ARG A 188 17.90 17.67 -1.34
CA ARG A 188 18.69 16.43 -1.24
C ARG A 188 18.43 15.47 -2.40
N TYR A 189 17.16 15.33 -2.82
CA TYR A 189 16.75 14.43 -3.91
C TYR A 189 16.45 15.17 -5.22
N ARG A 190 16.84 16.44 -5.34
CA ARG A 190 16.67 17.26 -6.56
C ARG A 190 17.28 16.67 -7.83
N MET A 191 18.26 15.78 -7.69
CA MET A 191 18.93 15.11 -8.80
C MET A 191 18.17 13.86 -9.28
N LEU A 192 17.23 13.34 -8.48
CA LEU A 192 16.46 12.12 -8.77
C LEU A 192 15.08 12.44 -9.35
N VAL A 193 14.46 13.54 -8.90
CA VAL A 193 13.09 13.92 -9.27
C VAL A 193 13.10 14.98 -10.36
N GLY A 194 12.55 14.63 -11.53
CA GLY A 194 12.27 15.58 -12.61
C GLY A 194 10.95 16.34 -12.40
N MET A 195 10.59 17.21 -13.35
CA MET A 195 9.31 17.92 -13.28
C MET A 195 8.11 16.96 -13.34
N VAL A 196 7.27 16.97 -12.31
CA VAL A 196 6.09 16.13 -12.13
C VAL A 196 4.79 16.84 -12.47
N ASP A 197 3.76 16.06 -12.79
CA ASP A 197 2.41 16.51 -13.13
C ASP A 197 1.49 16.60 -11.90
N VAL A 198 1.70 15.68 -10.93
CA VAL A 198 0.91 15.58 -9.71
C VAL A 198 1.82 15.40 -8.49
N ILE A 199 1.53 16.09 -7.40
CA ILE A 199 2.01 15.75 -6.06
C ILE A 199 0.86 15.10 -5.27
N PHE A 200 1.10 13.93 -4.68
CA PHE A 200 0.21 13.34 -3.67
C PHE A 200 0.95 13.34 -2.32
N ALA A 201 0.34 13.94 -1.30
CA ALA A 201 0.96 14.11 0.02
C ALA A 201 0.13 13.44 1.12
N ASP A 202 0.71 12.40 1.72
CA ASP A 202 0.16 11.65 2.86
C ASP A 202 1.12 11.68 4.08
N VAL A 203 1.80 12.83 4.26
CA VAL A 203 2.67 13.08 5.41
C VAL A 203 1.86 13.59 6.60
N ALA A 204 1.88 12.85 7.71
CA ALA A 204 1.24 13.26 8.96
C ALA A 204 2.19 14.16 9.78
N GLN A 205 2.28 15.45 9.44
CA GLN A 205 3.15 16.43 10.10
C GLN A 205 2.40 17.77 10.30
N PRO A 206 2.67 18.55 11.37
CA PRO A 206 2.03 19.86 11.57
C PRO A 206 2.40 20.92 10.52
N ASP A 207 3.54 20.78 9.85
CA ASP A 207 4.01 21.65 8.77
C ASP A 207 3.65 21.12 7.36
N GLN A 208 2.53 20.39 7.23
CA GLN A 208 2.12 19.71 5.99
C GLN A 208 2.04 20.64 4.78
N ALA A 209 1.31 21.77 4.89
CA ALA A 209 1.23 22.75 3.80
C ALA A 209 2.60 23.28 3.34
N ARG A 210 3.55 23.49 4.28
CA ARG A 210 4.92 23.94 3.98
C ARG A 210 5.70 22.87 3.23
N ILE A 211 5.60 21.61 3.63
CA ILE A 211 6.25 20.48 2.95
C ILE A 211 5.74 20.38 1.50
N VAL A 212 4.42 20.46 1.30
CA VAL A 212 3.81 20.42 -0.04
C VAL A 212 4.23 21.63 -0.88
N ALA A 213 4.23 22.84 -0.31
CA ALA A 213 4.61 24.08 -1.00
C ALA A 213 6.05 24.04 -1.53
N ILE A 214 7.02 23.67 -0.69
CA ILE A 214 8.44 23.64 -1.08
C ILE A 214 8.67 22.55 -2.13
N ASN A 215 8.00 21.39 -2.01
CA ASN A 215 8.06 20.35 -3.05
C ASN A 215 7.41 20.79 -4.37
N ALA A 216 6.28 21.48 -4.32
CA ALA A 216 5.63 22.06 -5.49
C ALA A 216 6.53 23.10 -6.18
N TYR A 217 7.24 23.92 -5.39
CA TYR A 217 8.20 24.89 -5.90
C TYR A 217 9.36 24.25 -6.70
N HIS A 218 9.89 23.12 -6.24
CA HIS A 218 11.01 22.45 -6.91
C HIS A 218 10.60 21.53 -8.06
N PHE A 219 9.47 20.83 -7.96
CA PHE A 219 9.16 19.72 -8.86
C PHE A 219 7.84 19.83 -9.62
N LEU A 220 6.84 20.57 -9.12
CA LEU A 220 5.52 20.58 -9.75
C LEU A 220 5.47 21.57 -10.91
N LYS A 221 5.02 21.09 -12.08
CA LYS A 221 4.82 21.95 -13.27
C LYS A 221 3.83 23.09 -12.97
N PRO A 222 3.99 24.29 -13.57
CA PRO A 222 2.97 25.32 -13.51
C PRO A 222 1.63 24.83 -14.09
N GLY A 223 0.54 24.95 -13.33
CA GLY A 223 -0.76 24.36 -13.67
C GLY A 223 -0.91 22.88 -13.25
N GLY A 224 0.16 22.23 -12.81
CA GLY A 224 0.15 20.88 -12.25
C GLY A 224 -0.66 20.78 -10.96
N TRP A 225 -1.02 19.56 -10.59
CA TRP A 225 -1.96 19.30 -9.51
C TRP A 225 -1.28 18.90 -8.21
N PHE A 226 -1.93 19.21 -7.09
CA PHE A 226 -1.59 18.65 -5.79
C PHE A 226 -2.83 18.03 -5.16
N ILE A 227 -2.61 16.95 -4.42
CA ILE A 227 -3.58 16.26 -3.59
C ILE A 227 -2.93 16.13 -2.21
N ILE A 228 -3.56 16.69 -1.18
CA ILE A 228 -3.07 16.65 0.20
C ILE A 228 -4.11 15.96 1.08
N ALA A 229 -3.70 14.91 1.79
CA ALA A 229 -4.52 14.21 2.77
C ALA A 229 -4.25 14.79 4.16
N ILE A 230 -5.11 15.70 4.60
CA ILE A 230 -5.00 16.40 5.89
C ILE A 230 -5.66 15.53 6.96
N LYS A 231 -4.94 15.25 8.03
CA LYS A 231 -5.46 14.61 9.25
C LYS A 231 -5.47 15.64 10.37
N ALA A 232 -6.64 16.09 10.80
CA ALA A 232 -6.76 17.21 11.74
C ALA A 232 -5.94 16.98 13.02
N ASN A 233 -6.11 15.81 13.64
CA ASN A 233 -5.46 15.43 14.90
C ASN A 233 -3.92 15.29 14.83
N CYS A 234 -3.30 15.40 13.64
CA CYS A 234 -1.84 15.46 13.47
C CYS A 234 -1.31 16.86 13.17
N VAL A 235 -2.20 17.83 12.91
CA VAL A 235 -1.86 19.25 12.77
C VAL A 235 -2.15 19.99 14.08
N ASP A 236 -3.35 19.81 14.63
CA ASP A 236 -3.77 20.32 15.94
C ASP A 236 -4.82 19.35 16.51
N SER A 237 -4.54 18.77 17.68
CA SER A 237 -5.43 17.83 18.38
C SER A 237 -6.41 18.51 19.34
N THR A 238 -6.35 19.83 19.49
CA THR A 238 -7.21 20.64 20.37
C THR A 238 -8.29 21.40 19.61
N ALA A 239 -8.00 21.78 18.36
CA ALA A 239 -8.95 22.46 17.48
C ALA A 239 -9.97 21.49 16.84
N LYS A 240 -11.13 22.03 16.43
CA LYS A 240 -12.12 21.28 15.63
C LYS A 240 -11.55 20.98 14.23
N PRO A 241 -11.79 19.77 13.66
CA PRO A 241 -11.26 19.41 12.34
C PRO A 241 -11.54 20.42 11.22
N GLU A 242 -12.75 20.97 11.17
CA GLU A 242 -13.17 21.99 10.20
C GLU A 242 -12.27 23.24 10.22
N ALA A 243 -11.90 23.72 11.41
CA ALA A 243 -11.03 24.88 11.58
C ALA A 243 -9.59 24.57 11.15
N VAL A 244 -9.11 23.37 11.43
CA VAL A 244 -7.80 22.88 10.98
C VAL A 244 -7.74 22.79 9.46
N PHE A 245 -8.79 22.25 8.81
CA PHE A 245 -8.87 22.17 7.35
C PHE A 245 -8.88 23.56 6.71
N ALA A 246 -9.65 24.51 7.25
CA ALA A 246 -9.66 25.89 6.76
C ALA A 246 -8.29 26.57 6.90
N ALA A 247 -7.60 26.38 8.04
CA ALA A 247 -6.28 26.94 8.29
C ALA A 247 -5.21 26.37 7.33
N GLU A 248 -5.21 25.06 7.06
CA GLU A 248 -4.31 24.45 6.05
C GLU A 248 -4.62 24.92 4.62
N VAL A 249 -5.90 25.05 4.27
CA VAL A 249 -6.36 25.61 2.98
C VAL A 249 -5.83 27.04 2.78
N ASP A 250 -5.84 27.87 3.83
CA ASP A 250 -5.32 29.24 3.76
C ASP A 250 -3.79 29.32 3.76
N LYS A 251 -3.08 28.39 4.41
CA LYS A 251 -1.62 28.24 4.24
C LYS A 251 -1.27 27.90 2.79
N LEU A 252 -1.97 26.93 2.18
CA LEU A 252 -1.76 26.54 0.78
C LEU A 252 -2.01 27.71 -0.19
N ARG A 253 -3.07 28.50 0.04
CA ARG A 253 -3.39 29.69 -0.77
C ARG A 253 -2.27 30.73 -0.77
N LYS A 254 -1.58 30.94 0.36
CA LYS A 254 -0.42 31.84 0.47
C LYS A 254 0.77 31.34 -0.37
N GLU A 255 0.94 30.03 -0.46
CA GLU A 255 2.04 29.36 -1.18
C GLU A 255 1.79 29.14 -2.69
N SER A 256 0.92 29.95 -3.32
CA SER A 256 0.53 29.83 -4.74
C SER A 256 -0.12 28.49 -5.14
N CYS A 257 -0.53 27.68 -4.17
CA CYS A 257 -1.37 26.50 -4.36
C CYS A 257 -2.84 26.93 -4.29
N LYS A 258 -3.60 26.76 -5.37
CA LYS A 258 -5.04 27.10 -5.41
C LYS A 258 -5.89 25.84 -5.21
N PRO A 259 -6.54 25.65 -4.05
CA PRO A 259 -7.52 24.60 -3.85
C PRO A 259 -8.67 24.72 -4.86
N ARG A 260 -9.14 23.57 -5.34
CA ARG A 260 -10.27 23.43 -6.26
C ARG A 260 -11.43 22.67 -5.64
N GLU A 261 -11.10 21.65 -4.85
CA GLU A 261 -12.03 20.70 -4.30
C GLU A 261 -11.54 20.25 -2.92
N GLN A 262 -12.48 19.99 -2.01
CA GLN A 262 -12.24 19.46 -0.67
C GLN A 262 -13.31 18.40 -0.38
N LEU A 263 -12.88 17.24 0.12
CA LEU A 263 -13.74 16.12 0.45
C LEU A 263 -13.32 15.54 1.81
N THR A 264 -14.28 15.37 2.72
CA THR A 264 -14.08 14.59 3.96
C THR A 264 -14.08 13.10 3.67
N LEU A 265 -13.17 12.33 4.26
CA LEU A 265 -13.02 10.89 3.99
C LEU A 265 -13.88 9.98 4.88
N GLU A 266 -14.91 10.52 5.53
CA GLU A 266 -15.87 9.70 6.27
C GLU A 266 -16.77 8.91 5.29
N PRO A 267 -17.09 7.63 5.57
CA PRO A 267 -16.88 6.90 6.83
C PRO A 267 -15.53 6.17 6.96
N TYR A 268 -14.65 6.22 5.95
CA TYR A 268 -13.42 5.41 5.91
C TYR A 268 -12.33 5.89 6.88
N HIS A 269 -12.15 7.20 6.99
CA HIS A 269 -11.12 7.83 7.81
C HIS A 269 -11.69 9.04 8.56
N ARG A 270 -11.99 8.88 9.86
CA ARG A 270 -12.44 9.95 10.76
C ARG A 270 -11.40 11.07 10.86
N ASP A 271 -11.85 12.32 10.98
CA ASP A 271 -11.00 13.51 11.10
C ASP A 271 -9.99 13.71 9.93
N HIS A 272 -10.26 13.11 8.76
CA HIS A 272 -9.47 13.30 7.55
C HIS A 272 -10.26 14.02 6.47
N ALA A 273 -9.60 14.98 5.81
CA ALA A 273 -10.07 15.60 4.58
C ALA A 273 -8.97 15.53 3.51
N VAL A 274 -9.38 15.37 2.26
CA VAL A 274 -8.49 15.49 1.10
C VAL A 274 -8.83 16.78 0.38
N VAL A 275 -7.80 17.60 0.13
CA VAL A 275 -7.89 18.81 -0.69
C VAL A 275 -7.16 18.56 -1.99
N ILE A 276 -7.84 18.82 -3.10
CA ILE A 276 -7.29 18.75 -4.46
C ILE A 276 -7.20 20.18 -4.99
N GLY A 277 -6.07 20.53 -5.60
CA GLY A 277 -5.85 21.85 -6.16
C GLY A 277 -4.78 21.89 -7.23
N GLN A 278 -4.53 23.10 -7.73
CA GLN A 278 -3.56 23.35 -8.80
C GLN A 278 -2.52 24.38 -8.37
N TYR A 279 -1.27 24.15 -8.75
CA TYR A 279 -0.15 25.03 -8.44
C TYR A 279 0.06 26.10 -9.53
N ARG A 280 0.30 27.35 -9.13
CA ARG A 280 0.62 28.48 -10.04
C ARG A 280 -0.30 28.57 -11.27
N VAL A 281 -1.62 28.45 -11.06
CA VAL A 281 -2.61 28.63 -12.13
C VAL A 281 -2.51 30.05 -12.68
N LYS A 282 -2.11 30.20 -13.94
CA LYS A 282 -2.17 31.48 -14.65
C LYS A 282 -3.62 32.00 -14.57
N LYS A 283 -3.83 33.21 -14.06
CA LYS A 283 -5.14 33.87 -14.15
C LYS A 283 -5.51 33.90 -15.65
N LYS A 284 -6.68 33.37 -16.03
CA LYS A 284 -7.22 33.64 -17.37
C LYS A 284 -7.26 35.16 -17.53
N LYS A 285 -6.68 35.69 -18.61
CA LYS A 285 -6.97 37.07 -19.01
C LYS A 285 -8.48 37.12 -19.23
N ALA A 286 -9.17 38.03 -18.53
CA ALA A 286 -10.51 38.40 -18.96
C ALA A 286 -10.36 38.92 -20.40
N THR A 287 -11.16 38.36 -21.29
CA THR A 287 -11.29 38.77 -22.69
C THR A 287 -12.65 39.42 -22.82
#